data_AF-A0A2V6NRV7-F1
#
_entry.id   AF-A0A2V6NRV7-F1
#
_cell.length_a   1.000
_cell.length_b   1.000
_cell.length_c   1.000
_cell.angle_alpha   90.00
_cell.angle_beta   90.00
_cell.angle_gamma   90.00
#
_symmetry.space_group_name_H-M   'P 1'
#
loop_
_entity.id
_entity.type
_entity.pdbx_description
1 polymer ?
#
loop_
_entity_poly.entity_id
_entity_poly.type
_entity_poly.pdbx_seq_one_letter_code
_entity_poly.pdbx_strand_id
1 'polypeptide(L)'
;AEAEEVFQEVFWEIWQSAADYDPKRGSPEAWVVVRAKSRGIDRARAIRRRSEMTAGALTQVVTAAREPGRDPGVGAEERGAVRGALGQLPQNQREIIELAYFDGLTQTEIAGRLNQPLGTVKTRMRLGMDKLRSLMGPRR
;
A
#
# COMPACT_ATOMS: atom_id res chain seq x y z
N ALA A 1 0.99 16.14 -15.83
CA ALA A 1 2.40 16.45 -15.59
C ALA A 1 2.94 15.59 -14.45
N GLU A 2 2.47 15.75 -13.21
CA GLU A 2 3.04 15.05 -12.04
C GLU A 2 3.02 13.52 -12.12
N ALA A 3 1.96 12.90 -12.65
CA ALA A 3 1.88 11.43 -12.74
C ALA A 3 2.90 10.82 -13.72
N GLU A 4 3.25 11.53 -14.78
CA GLU A 4 4.20 11.09 -15.79
C GLU A 4 5.64 11.22 -15.30
N GLU A 5 5.97 12.32 -14.61
CA GLU A 5 7.27 12.51 -13.96
C GLU A 5 7.51 11.45 -12.88
N VAL A 6 6.50 11.18 -12.05
CA VAL A 6 6.57 10.11 -11.03
C VAL A 6 6.77 8.75 -11.69
N PHE A 7 6.11 8.48 -12.81
CA PHE A 7 6.33 7.24 -13.56
C PHE A 7 7.77 7.12 -14.06
N GLN A 8 8.33 8.18 -14.65
CA GLN A 8 9.70 8.17 -15.16
C GLN A 8 10.74 7.97 -14.04
N GLU A 9 10.58 8.66 -12.91
CA GLU A 9 11.43 8.49 -11.71
C GLU A 9 11.39 7.03 -11.21
N VAL A 10 10.18 6.48 -11.04
CA VAL A 10 9.99 5.10 -10.57
C VAL A 10 10.59 4.09 -11.55
N PHE A 11 10.38 4.29 -12.85
CA PHE A 11 10.94 3.42 -13.88
C PHE A 11 12.47 3.44 -13.87
N TRP A 12 13.08 4.63 -13.76
CA TRP A 12 14.53 4.77 -13.67
C TRP A 12 15.12 4.06 -12.45
N GLU A 13 14.50 4.19 -11.29
CA GLU A 13 14.94 3.50 -10.07
C GLU A 13 14.84 1.98 -10.19
N ILE A 14 13.78 1.47 -10.83
CA ILE A 14 13.62 0.04 -11.12
C ILE A 14 14.74 -0.42 -12.05
N TRP A 15 15.01 0.33 -13.11
CA TRP A 15 16.06 0.02 -14.08
C TRP A 15 17.44 -0.06 -13.44
N GLN A 16 17.81 0.95 -12.63
CA GLN A 16 19.08 0.98 -11.89
C GLN A 16 19.27 -0.23 -10.98
N SER A 17 18.18 -0.81 -10.55
CA SER A 17 18.18 -1.89 -9.59
C SER A 17 17.80 -3.24 -10.20
N ALA A 18 17.80 -3.34 -11.53
CA ALA A 18 17.54 -4.58 -12.28
C ALA A 18 18.50 -5.70 -11.89
N ALA A 19 19.73 -5.37 -11.48
CA ALA A 19 20.71 -6.33 -10.98
C ALA A 19 20.28 -7.06 -9.69
N ASP A 20 19.33 -6.51 -8.92
CA ASP A 20 18.80 -7.16 -7.71
C ASP A 20 17.75 -8.24 -8.02
N TYR A 21 17.36 -8.40 -9.28
CA TYR A 21 16.38 -9.40 -9.67
C TYR A 21 16.96 -10.81 -9.49
N ASP A 22 16.22 -11.65 -8.77
CA ASP A 22 16.53 -13.05 -8.58
C ASP A 22 15.41 -13.90 -9.20
N PRO A 23 15.68 -14.64 -10.30
CA PRO A 23 14.70 -15.53 -10.94
C PRO A 23 14.11 -16.58 -10.00
N LYS A 24 14.80 -16.94 -8.91
CA LYS A 24 14.29 -17.91 -7.92
C LYS A 24 13.16 -17.34 -7.07
N ARG A 25 12.96 -16.02 -7.05
CA ARG A 25 11.99 -15.32 -6.19
C ARG A 25 10.69 -14.94 -6.88
N GLY A 26 10.57 -15.18 -8.19
CA GLY A 26 9.35 -14.93 -8.96
C GLY A 26 9.63 -14.41 -10.36
N SER A 27 8.56 -14.08 -11.09
CA SER A 27 8.67 -13.55 -12.45
C SER A 27 9.19 -12.10 -12.44
N PRO A 28 9.86 -11.66 -13.51
CA PRO A 28 10.36 -10.29 -13.61
C PRO A 28 9.22 -9.27 -13.61
N GLU A 29 8.06 -9.58 -14.20
CA GLU A 29 6.89 -8.70 -14.19
C GLU A 29 6.36 -8.49 -12.76
N ALA A 30 6.25 -9.57 -11.98
CA ALA A 30 5.82 -9.50 -10.59
C ALA A 30 6.82 -8.67 -9.75
N TRP A 31 8.12 -8.83 -10.00
CA TRP A 31 9.17 -8.06 -9.34
C TRP A 31 9.08 -6.56 -9.66
N VAL A 32 8.87 -6.20 -10.93
CA VAL A 32 8.65 -4.81 -11.36
C VAL A 32 7.41 -4.21 -10.68
N VAL A 33 6.27 -4.93 -10.69
CA VAL A 33 5.02 -4.47 -10.07
C VAL A 33 5.19 -4.20 -8.58
N VAL A 34 5.85 -5.11 -7.86
CA VAL A 34 6.12 -4.93 -6.43
C VAL A 34 7.00 -3.70 -6.19
N ARG A 35 8.07 -3.52 -6.98
CA ARG A 35 8.99 -2.40 -6.81
C ARG A 35 8.34 -1.07 -7.16
N ALA A 36 7.59 -1.01 -8.26
CA ALA A 36 6.82 0.17 -8.66
C ALA A 36 5.79 0.57 -7.60
N LYS A 37 5.07 -0.39 -7.03
CA LYS A 37 4.12 -0.13 -5.94
C LYS A 37 4.80 0.46 -4.72
N SER A 38 5.91 -0.13 -4.27
CA SER A 38 6.67 0.39 -3.12
C SER A 38 7.14 1.83 -3.35
N ARG A 39 7.76 2.12 -4.52
CA ARG A 39 8.23 3.46 -4.85
C ARG A 39 7.10 4.48 -5.01
N GLY A 40 5.98 4.07 -5.61
CA GLY A 40 4.78 4.90 -5.70
C GLY A 40 4.25 5.30 -4.32
N ILE A 41 4.20 4.35 -3.38
CA ILE A 41 3.81 4.63 -1.99
C ILE A 41 4.79 5.60 -1.31
N ASP A 42 6.10 5.37 -1.46
CA ASP A 42 7.13 6.24 -0.89
C ASP A 42 7.03 7.68 -1.43
N ARG A 43 6.74 7.83 -2.73
CA ARG A 43 6.57 9.14 -3.37
C ARG A 43 5.29 9.84 -2.92
N ALA A 44 4.17 9.11 -2.85
CA ALA A 44 2.91 9.64 -2.31
C ALA A 44 3.08 10.15 -0.87
N ARG A 45 3.85 9.41 -0.05
CA ARG A 45 4.22 9.84 1.31
C ARG A 45 5.11 11.07 1.31
N ALA A 46 6.09 11.17 0.42
CA ALA A 46 6.94 12.35 0.31
C ALA A 46 6.13 13.60 -0.05
N ILE A 47 5.16 13.47 -0.96
CA ILE A 47 4.21 14.54 -1.30
C ILE A 47 3.36 14.92 -0.10
N ARG A 48 2.77 13.94 0.60
CA ARG A 48 1.97 14.17 1.80
C ARG A 48 2.77 14.86 2.90
N ARG A 49 3.98 14.40 3.22
CA ARG A 49 4.87 15.05 4.20
C ARG A 49 5.22 16.48 3.80
N ARG A 50 5.51 16.71 2.52
CA ARG A 50 5.77 18.06 2.01
C ARG A 50 4.56 18.96 2.19
N SER A 51 3.36 18.44 1.90
CA SER A 51 2.08 19.12 2.12
C SER A 51 1.79 19.37 3.60
N GLU A 52 2.13 18.44 4.49
CA GLU A 52 1.97 18.59 5.94
C GLU A 52 2.98 19.62 6.51
N MET A 53 4.19 19.69 5.95
CA MET A 53 5.20 20.70 6.30
C MET A 53 4.82 22.10 5.81
N THR A 54 4.26 22.24 4.60
CA THR A 54 3.71 23.53 4.13
C THR A 54 2.41 23.90 4.85
N ALA A 55 1.58 22.92 5.21
CA ALA A 55 0.39 23.13 6.05
C ALA A 55 0.71 23.34 7.54
N GLY A 56 1.96 23.12 7.98
CA GLY A 56 2.42 23.46 9.33
C GLY A 56 2.34 24.96 9.65
N ALA A 57 2.07 25.82 8.66
CA ALA A 57 1.74 27.22 8.84
C ALA A 57 0.22 27.50 9.05
N LEU A 58 -0.66 26.50 8.86
CA LEU A 58 -2.12 26.63 8.96
C LEU A 58 -2.72 25.36 9.60
N THR A 59 -2.81 25.39 10.91
CA THR A 59 -3.32 24.34 11.80
C THR A 59 -4.67 23.73 11.39
N GLN A 60 -4.65 22.39 11.31
CA GLN A 60 -5.69 21.39 11.64
C GLN A 60 -6.98 21.24 10.81
N VAL A 61 -7.29 19.95 10.62
CA VAL A 61 -8.57 19.32 10.21
C VAL A 61 -8.86 19.27 8.72
N VAL A 62 -8.30 18.26 8.03
CA VAL A 62 -9.06 17.53 7.01
C VAL A 62 -8.80 16.03 7.17
N THR A 63 -9.73 15.41 7.88
CA THR A 63 -10.00 13.97 7.82
C THR A 63 -10.34 13.58 6.38
N ALA A 64 -9.76 12.47 5.91
CA ALA A 64 -10.00 11.83 4.63
C ALA A 64 -9.84 12.75 3.41
N ALA A 65 -8.64 12.77 2.84
CA ALA A 65 -8.42 13.29 1.50
C ALA A 65 -9.38 12.58 0.53
N ARG A 66 -10.43 13.32 0.18
CA ARG A 66 -11.31 13.07 -0.96
C ARG A 66 -10.41 13.08 -2.19
N GLU A 67 -10.20 11.92 -2.79
CA GLU A 67 -9.64 11.89 -4.14
C GLU A 67 -10.58 12.68 -5.07
N PRO A 68 -10.10 13.72 -5.76
CA PRO A 68 -10.91 14.45 -6.71
C PRO A 68 -11.05 13.56 -7.96
N GLY A 69 -12.22 12.93 -8.12
CA GLY A 69 -12.54 12.14 -9.31
C GLY A 69 -13.38 10.88 -9.09
N ARG A 70 -13.60 10.45 -7.85
CA ARG A 70 -14.38 9.23 -7.58
C ARG A 70 -15.84 9.54 -7.27
N ASP A 71 -16.74 9.08 -8.13
CA ASP A 71 -18.18 9.12 -7.93
C ASP A 71 -18.54 8.48 -6.57
N PRO A 72 -19.18 9.21 -5.64
CA PRO A 72 -19.42 8.74 -4.27
C PRO A 72 -20.34 7.51 -4.20
N GLY A 73 -21.17 7.26 -5.22
CA GLY A 73 -22.12 6.14 -5.27
C GLY A 73 -21.48 4.77 -5.54
N VAL A 74 -20.54 4.71 -6.48
CA VAL A 74 -19.91 3.44 -6.94
C VAL A 74 -18.97 2.83 -5.89
N GLY A 75 -18.51 3.62 -4.92
CA GLY A 75 -17.56 3.17 -3.89
C GLY A 75 -18.17 2.78 -2.55
N ALA A 76 -19.44 3.10 -2.25
CA ALA A 76 -19.97 2.94 -0.89
C ALA A 76 -20.17 1.46 -0.52
N GLU A 77 -20.78 0.70 -1.42
CA GLU A 77 -21.02 -0.74 -1.27
C GLU A 77 -19.69 -1.53 -1.27
N GLU A 78 -18.77 -1.13 -2.14
CA GLU A 78 -17.40 -1.65 -2.22
C GLU A 78 -16.60 -1.39 -0.93
N ARG A 79 -16.71 -0.19 -0.34
CA ARG A 79 -16.11 0.15 0.96
C ARG A 79 -16.72 -0.66 2.10
N GLY A 80 -18.03 -0.91 2.06
CA GLY A 80 -18.73 -1.76 3.04
C GLY A 80 -18.25 -3.21 2.99
N ALA A 81 -18.15 -3.77 1.79
CA ALA A 81 -17.65 -5.13 1.56
C ALA A 81 -16.20 -5.30 2.06
N VAL A 82 -15.32 -4.32 1.76
CA VAL A 82 -13.93 -4.32 2.25
C VAL A 82 -13.86 -4.27 3.77
N ARG A 83 -14.64 -3.40 4.44
CA ARG A 83 -14.69 -3.35 5.91
C ARG A 83 -15.20 -4.66 6.52
N GLY A 84 -16.26 -5.23 5.93
CA GLY A 84 -16.79 -6.52 6.36
C GLY A 84 -15.77 -7.65 6.24
N ALA A 85 -15.02 -7.69 5.13
CA ALA A 85 -13.96 -8.69 4.91
C ALA A 85 -12.78 -8.50 5.88
N LEU A 86 -12.32 -7.26 6.08
CA LEU A 86 -11.29 -6.94 7.08
C LEU A 86 -11.73 -7.38 8.49
N GLY A 87 -13.01 -7.18 8.83
CA GLY A 87 -13.65 -7.59 10.08
C GLY A 87 -13.59 -9.11 10.38
N GLN A 88 -13.38 -9.94 9.35
CA GLN A 88 -13.28 -11.40 9.48
C GLN A 88 -11.84 -11.94 9.52
N LEU A 89 -10.85 -11.05 9.37
CA LEU A 89 -9.45 -11.41 9.54
C LEU A 89 -9.09 -11.54 11.03
N PRO A 90 -8.23 -12.52 11.39
CA PRO A 90 -7.52 -12.51 12.65
C PRO A 90 -6.83 -11.17 12.90
N GLN A 91 -6.82 -10.69 14.15
CA GLN A 91 -6.31 -9.36 14.51
C GLN A 91 -4.88 -9.11 14.01
N ASN A 92 -4.00 -10.10 14.16
CA ASN A 92 -2.61 -10.00 13.72
C ASN A 92 -2.42 -9.93 12.19
N GLN A 93 -3.39 -10.38 11.40
CA GLN A 93 -3.38 -10.25 9.94
C GLN A 93 -4.01 -8.92 9.52
N ARG A 94 -5.11 -8.53 10.19
CA ARG A 94 -5.77 -7.24 9.99
C ARG A 94 -4.83 -6.07 10.25
N GLU A 95 -4.19 -6.06 11.41
CA GLU A 95 -3.26 -4.99 11.82
C GLU A 95 -2.15 -4.77 10.78
N ILE A 96 -1.58 -5.86 10.25
CA ILE A 96 -0.54 -5.77 9.22
C ILE A 96 -1.09 -5.19 7.91
N ILE A 97 -2.29 -5.59 7.49
CA ILE A 97 -2.93 -5.05 6.29
C ILE A 97 -3.29 -3.58 6.48
N GLU A 98 -3.79 -3.20 7.65
CA GLU A 98 -4.13 -1.81 7.95
C GLU A 98 -2.88 -0.92 7.94
N LEU A 99 -1.81 -1.34 8.61
CA LEU A 99 -0.54 -0.62 8.60
C LEU A 99 0.02 -0.47 7.17
N ALA A 100 -0.14 -1.49 6.32
CA ALA A 100 0.40 -1.46 4.97
C ALA A 100 -0.43 -0.62 3.99
N TYR A 101 -1.76 -0.66 4.09
CA TYR A 101 -2.65 -0.06 3.09
C TYR A 101 -3.31 1.25 3.54
N PHE A 102 -3.55 1.45 4.84
CA PHE A 102 -4.08 2.72 5.37
C PHE A 102 -2.97 3.65 5.84
N ASP A 103 -1.98 3.10 6.55
CA ASP A 103 -0.83 3.89 7.01
C ASP A 103 0.33 3.89 6.00
N GLY A 104 0.26 3.01 4.99
CA GLY A 104 1.21 2.94 3.88
C GLY A 104 2.56 2.30 4.22
N LEU A 105 2.72 1.68 5.40
CA LEU A 105 4.02 1.20 5.87
C LEU A 105 4.55 0.05 5.01
N THR A 106 5.86 0.07 4.77
CA THR A 106 6.54 -1.07 4.17
C THR A 106 6.59 -2.24 5.16
N GLN A 107 6.77 -3.46 4.65
CA GLN A 107 6.87 -4.65 5.52
C GLN A 107 8.03 -4.54 6.53
N THR A 108 9.11 -3.86 6.17
CA THR A 108 10.25 -3.60 7.06
C THR A 108 9.90 -2.58 8.15
N GLU A 109 9.18 -1.51 7.80
CA GLU A 109 8.68 -0.53 8.78
C GLU A 109 7.66 -1.16 9.73
N ILE A 110 6.76 -2.02 9.23
CA ILE A 110 5.81 -2.78 10.06
C ILE A 110 6.56 -3.71 11.02
N ALA A 111 7.58 -4.41 10.53
CA ALA A 111 8.42 -5.27 11.36
C ALA A 111 9.08 -4.49 12.51
N GLY A 112 9.63 -3.30 12.21
CA GLY A 112 10.18 -2.40 13.22
C GLY A 112 9.12 -1.89 14.20
N ARG A 113 7.97 -1.44 13.69
CA ARG A 113 6.88 -0.86 14.50
C ARG A 113 6.24 -1.88 15.45
N LEU A 114 6.05 -3.12 14.99
CA LEU A 114 5.47 -4.19 15.79
C LEU A 114 6.51 -4.97 16.60
N ASN A 115 7.80 -4.63 16.48
CA ASN A 115 8.91 -5.38 17.04
C ASN A 115 8.84 -6.89 16.71
N GLN A 116 8.59 -7.20 15.44
CA GLN A 116 8.39 -8.56 14.94
C GLN A 116 9.37 -8.88 13.81
N PRO A 117 9.81 -10.15 13.65
CA PRO A 117 10.64 -10.53 12.52
C PRO A 117 9.96 -10.25 11.17
N LEU A 118 10.73 -9.78 10.17
CA LEU A 118 10.22 -9.49 8.82
C LEU A 118 9.54 -10.72 8.18
N GLY A 119 10.05 -11.92 8.45
CA GLY A 119 9.43 -13.18 7.99
C GLY A 119 8.01 -13.40 8.55
N THR A 120 7.78 -13.04 9.82
CA THR A 120 6.46 -13.10 10.46
C THR A 120 5.51 -12.11 9.82
N VAL A 121 5.96 -10.88 9.58
CA VAL A 121 5.16 -9.85 8.91
C VAL A 121 4.77 -10.27 7.50
N LYS A 122 5.72 -10.78 6.70
CA LYS A 122 5.47 -11.32 5.36
C LYS A 122 4.46 -12.45 5.36
N THR A 123 4.60 -13.39 6.29
CA THR A 123 3.70 -14.55 6.40
C THR A 123 2.28 -14.11 6.74
N ARG A 124 2.12 -13.23 7.73
CA ARG A 124 0.80 -12.71 8.13
C ARG A 124 0.16 -11.84 7.05
N MET A 125 0.95 -11.03 6.35
CA MET A 125 0.51 -10.27 5.18
C MET A 125 -0.05 -11.21 4.12
N ARG A 126 0.70 -12.26 3.75
CA ARG A 126 0.25 -13.25 2.76
C ARG A 126 -1.04 -13.92 3.20
N LEU A 127 -1.10 -14.45 4.43
CA LEU A 127 -2.29 -15.14 4.96
C LEU A 127 -3.51 -14.23 5.01
N GLY A 128 -3.33 -12.96 5.41
CA GLY A 128 -4.41 -11.98 5.41
C GLY A 128 -4.92 -11.68 4.01
N MET A 129 -4.03 -11.49 3.04
CA MET A 129 -4.40 -11.22 1.64
C MET A 129 -5.08 -12.43 0.98
N ASP A 130 -4.62 -13.64 1.26
CA ASP A 130 -5.24 -14.88 0.79
C ASP A 130 -6.67 -15.03 1.36
N LYS A 131 -6.86 -14.71 2.64
CA LYS A 131 -8.18 -14.73 3.28
C LYS A 131 -9.11 -13.62 2.77
N LEU A 132 -8.60 -12.41 2.52
CA LEU A 132 -9.39 -11.36 1.88
C LEU A 132 -9.84 -11.78 0.48
N ARG A 133 -8.96 -12.42 -0.30
CA ARG A 133 -9.31 -12.94 -1.63
C ARG A 133 -10.43 -13.99 -1.55
N SER A 134 -10.39 -14.89 -0.58
CA SER A 134 -11.45 -15.90 -0.43
C SER A 134 -12.77 -15.30 0.05
N LEU A 135 -12.73 -14.30 0.92
CA LEU A 135 -13.92 -13.61 1.43
C LEU A 135 -14.58 -12.71 0.38
N MET A 136 -13.80 -12.09 -0.49
CA MET A 136 -14.31 -11.17 -1.51
C MET A 136 -14.65 -11.84 -2.84
N GLY A 137 -14.14 -13.05 -3.10
CA GLY A 137 -14.40 -13.84 -4.30
C GLY A 137 -13.97 -13.15 -5.61
N PRO A 138 -14.02 -13.85 -6.77
CA PRO A 138 -13.94 -13.18 -8.05
C PRO A 138 -15.21 -12.34 -8.22
N ARG A 139 -15.04 -11.02 -8.28
CA ARG A 139 -16.10 -10.12 -8.71
C ARG A 139 -16.49 -10.50 -10.15
N ARG A 140 -17.74 -10.96 -10.31
CA ARG A 140 -18.37 -11.08 -11.63
C ARG A 140 -18.64 -9.70 -12.19
#